data_AF-A0A1Y4IWB8-F1
#
_entry.id   AF-A0A1Y4IWB8-F1
#
_cell.length_a   1.000
_cell.length_b   1.000
_cell.length_c   1.000
_cell.angle_alpha   90.00
_cell.angle_beta   90.00
_cell.angle_gamma   90.00
#
_symmetry.space_group_name_H-M   'P 1'
#
loop_
_entity.id
_entity.type
_entity.pdbx_description
1 polymer ?
#
loop_
_entity_poly.entity_id
_entity_poly.type
_entity_poly.pdbx_seq_one_letter_code
_entity_poly.pdbx_strand_id
1 'polypeptide(L)'
;MRLARILSLAVLVAVLFVTVDLGINCLGALVPELQDGIPYYSLLQRWFGVWEGEMRTRPDFFFVFSRWLWISFAVFVENAVLWGISIWKQGR
;
A
#
# COMPACT_ATOMS: atom_id res chain seq x y z
N MET A 1 -7.43 23.98 6.27
CA MET A 1 -6.73 23.42 5.08
C MET A 1 -5.36 22.83 5.39
N ARG A 2 -4.51 23.47 6.21
CA ARG A 2 -3.19 22.89 6.57
C ARG A 2 -3.29 21.53 7.29
N LEU A 3 -4.12 21.43 8.32
CA LEU A 3 -4.32 20.17 9.07
C LEU A 3 -4.83 19.03 8.17
N ALA A 4 -5.85 19.29 7.34
CA ALA A 4 -6.38 18.30 6.40
C ALA A 4 -5.33 17.78 5.41
N ARG A 5 -4.41 18.64 4.94
CA ARG A 5 -3.30 18.22 4.09
C ARG A 5 -2.28 17.38 4.83
N ILE A 6 -1.93 17.75 6.06
CA ILE A 6 -1.00 16.97 6.89
C ILE A 6 -1.59 15.59 7.15
N LEU A 7 -2.87 15.50 7.49
CA LEU A 7 -3.57 14.23 7.69
C LEU A 7 -3.63 13.40 6.41
N SER A 8 -4.02 13.99 5.28
CA SER A 8 -4.08 13.29 3.98
C SER A 8 -2.70 12.79 3.54
N LEU A 9 -1.64 13.56 3.77
CA LEU A 9 -0.26 13.16 3.48
C LEU A 9 0.22 12.04 4.40
N ALA A 10 -0.14 12.08 5.69
CA ALA A 10 0.16 11.01 6.62
C ALA A 10 -0.55 9.70 6.23
N VAL A 11 -1.82 9.78 5.80
CA VAL A 11 -2.57 8.64 5.26
C VAL A 11 -1.87 8.10 4.00
N LEU A 12 -1.44 8.98 3.08
CA LEU A 12 -0.70 8.56 1.89
C LEU A 12 0.56 7.77 2.25
N VAL A 13 1.37 8.26 3.20
CA VAL A 13 2.57 7.57 3.65
C VAL A 13 2.25 6.20 4.24
N ALA A 14 1.22 6.10 5.09
CA ALA A 14 0.81 4.84 5.69
C ALA A 14 0.33 3.83 4.63
N VAL A 15 -0.50 4.26 3.69
CA VAL A 15 -1.03 3.40 2.63
C VAL A 15 0.07 2.96 1.66
N LEU A 16 1.02 3.83 1.33
CA LEU A 16 2.20 3.48 0.53
C LEU A 16 3.06 2.45 1.24
N PHE A 17 3.31 2.61 2.55
CA PHE A 17 4.06 1.64 3.34
C PHE A 17 3.42 0.24 3.26
N VAL A 18 2.11 0.14 3.51
CA VAL A 18 1.37 -1.13 3.40
C VAL A 18 1.46 -1.71 1.98
N THR A 19 1.34 -0.86 0.96
CA THR A 19 1.36 -1.30 -0.44
C THR A 19 2.72 -1.82 -0.87
N VAL A 20 3.82 -1.17 -0.46
CA VAL A 20 5.17 -1.66 -0.73
C VAL A 20 5.42 -2.97 0.00
N ASP A 21 5.02 -3.07 1.26
CA ASP A 21 5.16 -4.29 2.07
C ASP A 21 4.44 -5.48 1.42
N LEU A 22 3.21 -5.27 0.96
CA LEU A 22 2.44 -6.27 0.22
C LEU A 22 3.01 -6.57 -1.16
N GLY A 23 3.61 -5.58 -1.83
CA GLY A 23 4.28 -5.77 -3.12
C GLY A 23 5.49 -6.69 -3.02
N ILE A 24 6.33 -6.52 -1.99
CA ILE A 24 7.45 -7.43 -1.70
C ILE A 24 6.95 -8.85 -1.49
N ASN A 25 5.85 -9.00 -0.74
CA ASN A 25 5.24 -10.28 -0.46
C ASN A 25 4.66 -10.95 -1.72
N CYS A 26 3.97 -10.17 -2.55
CA CYS A 26 3.44 -10.65 -3.83
C CYS A 26 4.56 -11.08 -4.78
N LEU A 27 5.68 -10.34 -4.83
CA LEU A 27 6.85 -10.72 -5.63
C LEU A 27 7.48 -12.02 -5.11
N GLY A 28 7.63 -12.16 -3.79
CA GLY A 28 8.12 -13.40 -3.18
C GLY A 28 7.25 -14.61 -3.50
N ALA A 29 5.92 -14.45 -3.52
CA ALA A 29 4.97 -15.51 -3.88
C ALA A 29 5.07 -15.94 -5.36
N LEU A 30 5.66 -15.12 -6.24
CA LEU A 30 5.87 -15.45 -7.65
C LEU A 30 7.16 -16.25 -7.89
N VAL A 31 8.09 -16.30 -6.93
CA VAL A 31 9.38 -17.01 -7.07
C VAL A 31 9.16 -18.51 -6.87
N PRO A 32 9.40 -19.36 -7.89
CA PRO A 32 9.23 -20.83 -7.83
C PRO A 32 10.02 -21.53 -6.73
N GLU A 33 11.24 -21.07 -6.48
CA GLU A 33 12.21 -21.68 -5.57
C GLU A 33 11.86 -21.47 -4.09
N LEU A 34 10.90 -20.57 -3.80
CA LEU A 34 10.47 -20.19 -2.45
C LEU A 34 9.12 -20.84 -2.07
N GLN A 35 8.72 -21.92 -2.75
CA GLN A 35 7.35 -22.46 -2.69
C GLN A 35 7.14 -23.62 -1.73
N ASP A 36 8.21 -24.14 -1.11
CA ASP A 36 8.11 -25.10 -0.01
C ASP A 36 7.63 -24.39 1.27
N GLY A 37 6.31 -24.09 1.28
CA GLY A 37 5.62 -23.35 2.33
C GLY A 37 5.80 -21.84 2.18
N ILE A 38 4.86 -21.18 1.50
CA ILE A 38 4.91 -19.75 1.12
C ILE A 38 5.45 -18.88 2.27
N PRO A 39 6.73 -18.49 2.25
CA PRO A 39 7.33 -17.75 3.34
C PRO A 39 6.88 -16.29 3.26
N TYR A 40 6.48 -15.73 4.40
CA TYR A 40 6.05 -14.34 4.49
C TYR A 40 7.27 -13.41 4.42
N TYR A 41 7.36 -12.63 3.34
CA TYR A 41 8.44 -11.63 3.13
C TYR A 41 8.05 -10.22 3.59
N SER A 42 6.74 -10.00 3.78
CA SER A 42 6.17 -8.77 4.33
C SER A 42 6.54 -8.59 5.80
N LEU A 43 6.94 -7.38 6.20
CA LEU A 43 7.15 -6.99 7.59
C LEU A 43 5.86 -7.06 8.39
N LEU A 44 4.75 -6.57 7.83
CA LEU A 44 3.45 -6.56 8.54
C LEU A 44 2.97 -7.98 8.85
N GLN A 45 3.12 -8.89 7.90
CA GLN A 45 2.73 -10.27 8.09
C GLN A 45 3.72 -11.02 9.00
N ARG A 46 5.02 -10.82 8.82
CA ARG A 46 6.05 -11.52 9.60
C ARG A 46 6.12 -11.10 11.07
N TRP A 47 5.93 -9.83 11.37
CA TRP A 47 6.11 -9.29 12.73
C TRP A 47 4.80 -9.10 13.48
N PHE A 48 3.71 -8.83 12.76
CA PHE A 48 2.43 -8.48 13.36
C PHE A 48 1.30 -9.45 12.99
N GLY A 49 1.58 -10.49 12.20
CA GLY A 49 0.58 -11.47 11.78
C GLY A 49 -0.54 -10.87 10.92
N VAL A 50 -0.34 -9.67 10.34
CA VAL A 50 -1.37 -9.02 9.54
C VAL A 50 -1.62 -9.89 8.30
N TRP A 51 -2.89 -10.19 8.02
CA TRP A 51 -3.33 -11.04 6.91
C TRP A 51 -3.01 -12.53 7.04
N GLU A 52 -2.63 -13.00 8.24
CA GLU A 52 -2.60 -14.43 8.52
C GLU A 52 -3.95 -15.09 8.21
N GLY A 53 -3.92 -16.15 7.40
CA GLY A 53 -5.12 -16.86 6.98
C GLY A 53 -5.83 -16.28 5.74
N GLU A 54 -5.63 -15.01 5.40
CA GLU A 54 -6.18 -14.40 4.17
C GLU A 54 -5.30 -14.64 2.94
N MET A 55 -3.99 -14.81 3.11
CA MET A 55 -3.04 -15.03 2.00
C MET A 55 -2.46 -16.44 2.04
N ARG A 56 -3.11 -17.39 1.35
CA ARG A 56 -2.71 -18.81 1.34
C ARG A 56 -2.26 -19.28 -0.03
N THR A 57 -2.73 -18.63 -1.08
CA THR A 57 -2.45 -18.99 -2.48
C THR A 57 -1.88 -17.78 -3.22
N ARG A 58 -1.11 -18.00 -4.29
CA ARG A 58 -0.55 -16.89 -5.10
C ARG A 58 -1.60 -15.87 -5.56
N PRO A 59 -2.81 -16.29 -6.01
CA PRO A 59 -3.88 -15.36 -6.30
C PRO A 59 -4.24 -14.46 -5.12
N ASP A 60 -4.26 -14.97 -3.88
CA ASP A 60 -4.62 -14.17 -2.71
C ASP A 60 -3.62 -13.03 -2.49
N PHE A 61 -2.31 -13.30 -2.60
CA PHE A 61 -1.27 -12.27 -2.52
C PHE A 61 -1.47 -11.19 -3.59
N PHE A 62 -1.78 -11.60 -4.82
CA PHE A 62 -2.04 -10.66 -5.92
C PHE A 62 -3.31 -9.82 -5.67
N PHE A 63 -4.41 -10.43 -5.23
CA PHE A 63 -5.66 -9.71 -4.98
C PHE A 63 -5.54 -8.72 -3.84
N VAL A 64 -4.89 -9.11 -2.73
CA VAL A 64 -4.68 -8.20 -1.60
C VAL A 64 -3.74 -7.07 -2.00
N PHE A 65 -2.64 -7.36 -2.69
CA PHE A 65 -1.75 -6.33 -3.21
C PHE A 65 -2.46 -5.36 -4.17
N SER A 66 -3.22 -5.88 -5.15
CA SER A 66 -3.96 -5.09 -6.12
C SER A 66 -4.98 -4.15 -5.46
N ARG A 67 -5.71 -4.64 -4.44
CA ARG A 67 -6.63 -3.82 -3.65
C ARG A 67 -5.90 -2.65 -2.99
N TRP A 68 -4.77 -2.91 -2.33
CA TRP A 68 -3.99 -1.86 -1.67
C TRP A 68 -3.31 -0.90 -2.65
N LEU A 69 -2.91 -1.37 -3.83
CA LEU A 69 -2.39 -0.54 -4.91
C LEU A 69 -3.44 0.48 -5.39
N TRP A 70 -4.70 0.05 -5.56
CA TRP A 70 -5.80 0.95 -5.91
C TRP A 70 -6.11 1.98 -4.81
N ILE A 71 -6.05 1.56 -3.54
CA ILE A 71 -6.21 2.49 -2.40
C ILE A 71 -5.07 3.52 -2.39
N SER A 72 -3.82 3.09 -2.56
CA SER A 72 -2.65 3.99 -2.72
C SER A 72 -2.86 5.01 -3.83
N PHE A 73 -3.31 4.53 -4.99
CA PHE A 73 -3.55 5.39 -6.15
C PHE A 73 -4.63 6.44 -5.87
N ALA A 74 -5.75 6.05 -5.27
CA ALA A 74 -6.82 6.98 -4.92
C ALA A 74 -6.35 8.08 -3.96
N VAL A 75 -5.61 7.72 -2.90
CA VAL A 75 -5.07 8.68 -1.93
C VAL A 75 -4.00 9.58 -2.56
N PHE A 76 -3.19 9.05 -3.49
CA PHE A 76 -2.24 9.84 -4.25
C PHE A 76 -2.94 10.91 -5.10
N VAL A 77 -4.00 10.54 -5.83
CA VAL A 77 -4.80 11.47 -6.63
C VAL A 77 -5.43 12.54 -5.75
N GLU A 78 -5.98 12.18 -4.59
CA GLU A 78 -6.49 13.14 -3.61
C GLU A 78 -5.43 14.17 -3.21
N ASN A 79 -4.22 13.72 -2.88
CA ASN A 79 -3.12 14.59 -2.50
C ASN A 79 -2.68 15.52 -3.65
N ALA A 80 -2.65 15.01 -4.89
CA ALA A 80 -2.36 15.82 -6.08
C ALA A 80 -3.40 16.93 -6.29
N VAL A 81 -4.69 16.63 -6.10
CA VAL A 81 -5.78 17.62 -6.17
C VAL A 81 -5.63 18.67 -5.06
N LEU A 82 -5.39 18.26 -3.82
CA LEU A 82 -5.19 19.18 -2.68
C LEU A 82 -3.99 20.11 -2.88
N TRP A 83 -2.94 19.62 -3.53
CA TRP A 83 -1.76 20.40 -3.92
C TRP A 83 -2.06 21.39 -5.04
N GLY A 84 -2.75 20.96 -6.12
CA GLY A 84 -3.16 21.85 -7.21
C GLY A 84 -4.03 23.02 -6.73
N ILE A 85 -4.99 22.75 -5.85
CA ILE A 85 -5.81 23.79 -5.20
C ILE A 85 -4.94 24.75 -4.37
N SER A 86 -3.84 24.28 -3.77
CA SER A 86 -2.91 25.13 -3.03
C SER A 86 -2.24 26.16 -3.91
N ILE A 87 -1.67 25.71 -5.03
CA ILE A 87 -0.89 26.55 -5.93
C ILE A 87 -1.80 27.63 -6.53
N TRP A 88 -3.00 27.22 -6.97
CA TRP A 88 -3.97 28.16 -7.52
C TRP A 88 -4.37 29.27 -6.54
N LYS A 89 -4.47 28.96 -5.25
CA LYS A 89 -4.76 29.96 -4.20
C LYS A 89 -3.58 30.86 -3.85
N GLN A 90 -2.34 30.48 -4.16
CA GLN A 90 -1.16 31.30 -3.91
C GLN A 90 -0.85 32.26 -5.08
N GLY A 91 -1.31 31.93 -6.29
CA GLY A 91 -1.17 32.78 -7.48
C GLY A 91 -2.30 33.81 -7.68
N ARG A 92 -3.26 33.88 -6.77
CA ARG A 92 -4.25 34.96 -6.64
C ARG A 92 -3.93 35.78 -5.40
#